data_AF-A0A0V8SJC4-F1
#
_entry.id   AF-A0A0V8SJC4-F1
#
_cell.length_a   1.000
_cell.length_b   1.000
_cell.length_c   1.000
_cell.angle_alpha   90.00
_cell.angle_beta   90.00
_cell.angle_gamma   90.00
#
_symmetry.space_group_name_H-M   'P 1'
#
loop_
_entity.id
_entity.type
_entity.pdbx_description
1 polymer ?
#
loop_
_entity_poly.entity_id
_entity_poly.type
_entity_poly.pdbx_seq_one_letter_code
_entity_poly.pdbx_strand_id
1 'polypeptide(L)'
;MTAAPAPDHVELSTDDLRAVARYAADCAAQVLPAFEAAVPDDPRPREALAAARAFADGAARSNRQRTAAVAAHRAAAAVDDEVARLGALACGDAAAAAYLHPIARATQVGHVLRAAACVARVAELRAVAAGDDAGGVADEAVVTLAGLAAPPVPAVLRRYPPAPAGRHPLAELTSALDAAVRARV
;
A
#
# COMPACT_ATOMS: atom_id res chain seq x y z
N MET A 1 29.19 -21.74 2.09
CA MET A 1 28.17 -22.60 1.47
C MET A 1 26.81 -22.07 1.87
N THR A 2 26.24 -21.14 1.11
CA THR A 2 24.87 -20.66 1.31
C THR A 2 23.93 -21.74 0.78
N ALA A 3 23.07 -22.28 1.64
CA ALA A 3 22.05 -23.25 1.24
C ALA A 3 21.19 -22.64 0.12
N ALA A 4 20.86 -23.45 -0.89
CA ALA A 4 19.96 -23.03 -1.95
C ALA A 4 18.62 -22.57 -1.33
N PRO A 5 18.04 -21.46 -1.79
CA PRO A 5 16.77 -20.99 -1.26
C PRO A 5 15.69 -22.07 -1.39
N ALA A 6 14.82 -22.17 -0.39
CA ALA A 6 13.64 -23.04 -0.44
C ALA A 6 12.78 -22.70 -1.68
N PRO A 7 12.03 -23.65 -2.26
CA PRO A 7 11.24 -23.43 -3.49
C PRO A 7 10.24 -22.26 -3.40
N ASP A 8 9.87 -21.84 -2.18
CA ASP A 8 8.95 -20.73 -1.91
C ASP A 8 9.65 -19.41 -1.59
N HIS A 9 10.97 -19.30 -1.74
CA HIS A 9 11.72 -18.09 -1.40
C HIS A 9 11.72 -17.09 -2.55
N VAL A 10 11.44 -15.82 -2.23
CA VAL A 10 11.56 -14.71 -3.18
C VAL A 10 12.81 -13.91 -2.85
N GLU A 11 13.69 -13.71 -3.83
CA GLU A 11 14.82 -12.80 -3.68
C GLU A 11 14.33 -11.35 -3.52
N LEU A 12 14.67 -10.74 -2.39
CA LEU A 12 14.39 -9.35 -2.07
C LEU A 12 15.64 -8.68 -1.52
N SER A 13 16.13 -7.67 -2.25
CA SER A 13 17.16 -6.78 -1.74
C SER A 13 16.58 -5.73 -0.80
N THR A 14 17.44 -5.02 -0.06
CA THR A 14 16.99 -3.84 0.71
C THR A 14 16.49 -2.74 -0.20
N ASP A 15 17.07 -2.58 -1.39
CA ASP A 15 16.65 -1.56 -2.36
C ASP A 15 15.29 -1.89 -2.99
N ASP A 16 14.98 -3.18 -3.21
CA ASP A 16 13.63 -3.63 -3.57
C ASP A 16 12.62 -3.19 -2.51
N LEU A 17 12.91 -3.46 -1.23
CA LEU A 17 12.04 -3.08 -0.12
C LEU A 17 11.87 -1.56 -0.01
N ARG A 18 12.94 -0.79 -0.23
CA ARG A 18 12.88 0.68 -0.22
C ARG A 18 12.03 1.23 -1.36
N ALA A 19 12.13 0.65 -2.56
CA ALA A 19 11.30 1.03 -3.69
C ALA A 19 9.81 0.76 -3.43
N VAL A 20 9.50 -0.42 -2.88
CA VAL A 20 8.13 -0.79 -2.47
C VAL A 20 7.60 0.17 -1.39
N ALA A 21 8.40 0.47 -0.37
CA ALA A 21 8.00 1.40 0.68
C ALA A 21 7.81 2.84 0.16
N ARG A 22 8.65 3.28 -0.78
CA ARG A 22 8.50 4.61 -1.43
C ARG A 22 7.18 4.69 -2.17
N TYR A 23 6.89 3.71 -3.03
CA TYR A 23 5.63 3.64 -3.77
C TYR A 23 4.42 3.68 -2.84
N ALA A 24 4.41 2.83 -1.81
CA ALA A 24 3.32 2.79 -0.84
C ALA A 24 3.18 4.12 -0.06
N ALA A 25 4.28 4.76 0.30
CA ALA A 25 4.28 6.06 0.98
C ALA A 25 3.76 7.21 0.09
N ASP A 26 4.11 7.21 -1.20
CA ASP A 26 3.63 8.21 -2.14
C ASP A 26 2.14 8.06 -2.45
N CYS A 27 1.62 6.82 -2.47
CA CYS A 27 0.18 6.57 -2.49
C CYS A 27 -0.50 7.02 -1.19
N ALA A 28 0.01 6.58 -0.03
CA ALA A 28 -0.59 6.90 1.27
C ALA A 28 -0.66 8.41 1.56
N ALA A 29 0.33 9.18 1.10
CA ALA A 29 0.34 10.63 1.23
C ALA A 29 -0.86 11.32 0.57
N GLN A 30 -1.47 10.73 -0.47
CA GLN A 30 -2.62 11.30 -1.18
C GLN A 30 -3.91 11.24 -0.35
N VAL A 31 -4.00 10.30 0.58
CA VAL A 31 -5.22 10.06 1.39
C VAL A 31 -5.05 10.43 2.86
N LEU A 32 -3.82 10.67 3.32
CA LEU A 32 -3.55 11.15 4.67
C LEU A 32 -4.34 12.43 5.04
N PRO A 33 -4.46 13.46 4.17
CA PRO A 33 -5.22 14.67 4.53
C PRO A 33 -6.68 14.40 4.91
N ALA A 34 -7.29 13.33 4.40
CA ALA A 34 -8.67 12.99 4.75
C ALA A 34 -8.78 12.48 6.20
N PHE A 35 -7.80 11.70 6.66
CA PHE A 35 -7.74 11.30 8.06
C PHE A 35 -7.48 12.51 8.96
N GLU A 36 -6.54 13.37 8.58
CA GLU A 36 -6.16 14.54 9.38
C GLU A 36 -7.29 15.59 9.48
N ALA A 37 -8.15 15.67 8.47
CA ALA A 37 -9.36 16.50 8.54
C ALA A 37 -10.39 15.94 9.54
N ALA A 38 -10.52 14.61 9.62
CA ALA A 38 -11.48 13.96 10.51
C ALA A 38 -10.97 13.86 11.97
N VAL A 39 -9.66 13.65 12.16
CA VAL A 39 -9.02 13.44 13.46
C VAL A 39 -7.70 14.21 13.55
N PRO A 40 -7.75 15.55 13.64
CA PRO A 40 -6.57 16.41 13.51
C PRO A 40 -5.49 16.18 14.58
N ASP A 41 -5.89 15.76 15.78
CA ASP A 41 -5.00 15.57 16.93
C ASP A 41 -4.39 14.17 17.03
N ASP A 42 -4.72 13.25 16.11
CA ASP A 42 -4.14 11.90 16.10
C ASP A 42 -2.93 11.82 15.15
N PRO A 43 -1.70 11.76 15.68
CA PRO A 43 -0.50 11.80 14.85
C PRO A 43 -0.18 10.44 14.20
N ARG A 44 -0.84 9.35 14.61
CA ARG A 44 -0.39 7.98 14.32
C ARG A 44 -0.25 7.69 12.81
N PRO A 45 -1.18 8.10 11.92
CA PRO A 45 -0.99 7.89 10.47
C PRO A 45 0.16 8.70 9.88
N ARG A 46 0.33 9.97 10.29
CA ARG A 46 1.44 10.81 9.83
C ARG A 46 2.79 10.24 10.27
N GLU A 47 2.87 9.72 11.49
CA GLU A 47 4.07 9.04 12.01
C GLU A 47 4.41 7.76 11.22
N ALA A 48 3.40 6.98 10.84
CA ALA A 48 3.58 5.81 9.99
C ALA A 48 4.10 6.19 8.60
N LEU A 49 3.52 7.21 7.96
CA LEU A 49 4.01 7.73 6.70
C LEU A 49 5.46 8.22 6.81
N ALA A 50 5.81 8.93 7.88
CA ALA A 50 7.17 9.40 8.14
C ALA A 50 8.15 8.22 8.33
N ALA A 51 7.74 7.15 9.02
CA ALA A 51 8.56 5.95 9.19
C ALA A 51 8.81 5.20 7.88
N ALA A 52 7.79 5.16 7.00
CA ALA A 52 7.90 4.60 5.65
C ALA A 52 8.88 5.40 4.78
N ARG A 53 8.71 6.74 4.75
CA ARG A 53 9.61 7.66 4.01
C ARG A 53 11.05 7.55 4.49
N ALA A 54 11.28 7.59 5.80
CA ALA A 54 12.63 7.45 6.35
C ALA A 54 13.33 6.16 5.90
N PHE A 55 12.62 5.02 5.90
CA PHE A 55 13.16 3.76 5.39
C PHE A 55 13.46 3.84 3.89
N ALA A 56 12.50 4.33 3.10
CA ALA A 56 12.64 4.51 1.66
C ALA A 56 13.81 5.44 1.28
N ASP A 57 14.13 6.43 2.13
CA ASP A 57 15.21 7.39 1.97
C ASP A 57 16.57 6.89 2.52
N GLY A 58 16.63 5.65 3.01
CA GLY A 58 17.91 5.00 3.33
C GLY A 58 18.10 4.64 4.81
N ALA A 59 17.21 5.06 5.70
CA ALA A 59 17.29 4.66 7.11
C ALA A 59 17.21 3.14 7.27
N ALA A 60 17.75 2.64 8.39
CA ALA A 60 17.71 1.22 8.69
C ALA A 60 16.27 0.72 8.89
N ARG A 61 16.01 -0.52 8.45
CA ARG A 61 14.79 -1.24 8.82
C ARG A 61 14.83 -1.52 10.32
N SER A 62 13.87 -1.00 11.08
CA SER A 62 13.91 -0.96 12.54
C SER A 62 12.52 -1.13 13.16
N ASN A 63 12.43 -1.29 14.48
CA ASN A 63 11.13 -1.43 15.15
C ASN A 63 10.19 -0.22 14.91
N ARG A 64 10.74 0.96 14.57
CA ARG A 64 9.96 2.17 14.26
C ARG A 64 8.87 1.90 13.21
N GLN A 65 9.22 1.24 12.11
CA GLN A 65 8.27 0.95 11.04
C GLN A 65 7.14 0.03 11.52
N ARG A 66 7.46 -1.03 12.29
CA ARG A 66 6.45 -1.96 12.83
C ARG A 66 5.51 -1.27 13.81
N THR A 67 6.07 -0.55 14.78
CA THR A 67 5.26 0.10 15.81
C THR A 67 4.36 1.18 15.20
N ALA A 68 4.88 1.98 14.26
CA ALA A 68 4.09 3.00 13.59
C ALA A 68 2.99 2.38 12.70
N ALA A 69 3.27 1.29 11.98
CA ALA A 69 2.27 0.56 11.22
C ALA A 69 1.09 0.11 12.09
N VAL A 70 1.39 -0.57 13.21
CA VAL A 70 0.37 -1.04 14.16
C VAL A 70 -0.40 0.13 14.77
N ALA A 71 0.28 1.23 15.11
CA ALA A 71 -0.37 2.42 15.66
C ALA A 71 -1.35 3.04 14.65
N ALA A 72 -0.97 3.18 13.38
CA ALA A 72 -1.84 3.68 12.32
C ALA A 72 -3.01 2.74 12.01
N HIS A 73 -2.80 1.41 12.03
CA HIS A 73 -3.91 0.45 11.90
C HIS A 73 -4.90 0.54 13.07
N ARG A 74 -4.42 0.79 14.29
CA ARG A 74 -5.30 1.06 15.44
C ARG A 74 -6.03 2.39 15.32
N ALA A 75 -5.41 3.41 14.70
CA ALA A 75 -6.07 4.67 14.39
C ALA A 75 -7.20 4.46 13.37
N ALA A 76 -6.93 3.68 12.31
CA ALA A 76 -7.93 3.31 11.32
C ALA A 76 -9.13 2.58 11.94
N ALA A 77 -8.89 1.68 12.90
CA ALA A 77 -9.95 0.95 13.60
C ALA A 77 -10.75 1.79 14.59
N ALA A 78 -10.27 2.98 14.95
CA ALA A 78 -10.91 3.87 15.93
C ALA A 78 -11.78 4.97 15.28
N VAL A 79 -11.88 4.99 13.95
CA VAL A 79 -12.64 6.01 13.20
C VAL A 79 -13.77 5.37 12.41
N ASP A 80 -14.97 5.94 12.53
CA ASP A 80 -16.16 5.45 11.84
C ASP A 80 -16.18 5.85 10.36
N ASP A 81 -15.70 7.06 10.06
CA ASP A 81 -15.59 7.58 8.68
C ASP A 81 -14.69 6.70 7.81
N GLU A 82 -15.26 6.17 6.72
CA GLU A 82 -14.58 5.21 5.85
C GLU A 82 -13.37 5.83 5.14
N VAL A 83 -13.47 7.09 4.72
CA VAL A 83 -12.40 7.78 3.99
C VAL A 83 -11.20 8.02 4.90
N ALA A 84 -11.44 8.51 6.12
CA ALA A 84 -10.41 8.68 7.14
C ALA A 84 -9.78 7.33 7.51
N ARG A 85 -10.60 6.30 7.76
CA ARG A 85 -10.12 4.94 8.05
C ARG A 85 -9.19 4.41 6.95
N LEU A 86 -9.53 4.61 5.67
CA LEU A 86 -8.68 4.25 4.54
C LEU A 86 -7.36 5.05 4.50
N GLY A 87 -7.41 6.34 4.85
CA GLY A 87 -6.20 7.16 4.97
C GLY A 87 -5.21 6.63 6.02
N ALA A 88 -5.71 6.27 7.21
CA ALA A 88 -4.90 5.66 8.25
C ALA A 88 -4.41 4.25 7.89
N LEU A 89 -5.26 3.44 7.26
CA LEU A 89 -4.89 2.11 6.78
C LEU A 89 -3.74 2.18 5.76
N ALA A 90 -3.83 3.08 4.78
CA ALA A 90 -2.81 3.28 3.77
C ALA A 90 -1.45 3.67 4.38
N CYS A 91 -1.46 4.57 5.37
CA CYS A 91 -0.24 4.97 6.07
C CYS A 91 0.38 3.82 6.88
N GLY A 92 -0.45 3.02 7.54
CA GLY A 92 0.00 1.82 8.25
C GLY A 92 0.60 0.78 7.30
N ASP A 93 -0.02 0.57 6.14
CA ASP A 93 0.49 -0.34 5.12
C ASP A 93 1.80 0.16 4.50
N ALA A 94 1.95 1.47 4.27
CA ALA A 94 3.20 2.07 3.81
C ALA A 94 4.36 1.82 4.79
N ALA A 95 4.12 1.91 6.10
CA ALA A 95 5.12 1.57 7.10
C ALA A 95 5.42 0.05 7.13
N ALA A 96 4.38 -0.77 6.97
CA ALA A 96 4.51 -2.24 6.94
C ALA A 96 5.23 -2.76 5.69
N ALA A 97 5.27 -1.99 4.60
CA ALA A 97 5.93 -2.34 3.34
C ALA A 97 7.43 -2.70 3.50
N ALA A 98 8.11 -2.12 4.50
CA ALA A 98 9.50 -2.48 4.86
C ALA A 98 9.67 -3.96 5.27
N TYR A 99 8.56 -4.65 5.55
CA TYR A 99 8.48 -6.04 5.97
C TYR A 99 7.75 -6.94 4.98
N LEU A 100 7.71 -6.58 3.70
CA LEU A 100 7.35 -7.53 2.65
C LEU A 100 8.19 -8.82 2.82
N HIS A 101 7.53 -9.95 3.06
CA HIS A 101 8.23 -11.19 3.37
C HIS A 101 8.72 -11.89 2.09
N PRO A 102 9.95 -12.45 2.09
CA PRO A 102 10.52 -13.16 0.94
C PRO A 102 9.95 -14.58 0.81
N ILE A 103 8.62 -14.67 0.73
CA ILE A 103 7.86 -15.92 0.65
C ILE A 103 6.86 -15.78 -0.50
N ALA A 104 6.92 -16.68 -1.49
CA ALA A 104 6.11 -16.67 -2.70
C ALA A 104 4.63 -16.98 -2.42
N ARG A 105 3.92 -16.06 -1.74
CA ARG A 105 2.50 -16.16 -1.42
C ARG A 105 1.76 -14.94 -1.95
N ALA A 106 0.60 -15.18 -2.54
CA ALA A 106 -0.29 -14.14 -3.07
C ALA A 106 -0.68 -13.09 -2.00
N THR A 107 -0.75 -13.49 -0.73
CA THR A 107 -1.03 -12.58 0.39
C THR A 107 0.04 -11.50 0.60
N GLN A 108 1.25 -11.68 0.05
CA GLN A 108 2.31 -10.70 0.15
C GLN A 108 2.07 -9.48 -0.74
N VAL A 109 1.27 -9.60 -1.80
CA VAL A 109 0.96 -8.48 -2.72
C VAL A 109 0.30 -7.30 -2.00
N GLY A 110 -0.45 -7.57 -0.93
CA GLY A 110 -1.05 -6.51 -0.10
C GLY A 110 -0.03 -5.57 0.55
N HIS A 111 1.18 -6.04 0.87
CA HIS A 111 2.27 -5.19 1.38
C HIS A 111 2.79 -4.19 0.35
N VAL A 112 2.55 -4.44 -0.93
CA VAL A 112 2.97 -3.57 -2.04
C VAL A 112 1.83 -2.65 -2.47
N LEU A 113 0.62 -3.19 -2.63
CA LEU A 113 -0.45 -2.51 -3.38
C LEU A 113 -1.60 -1.99 -2.51
N ARG A 114 -1.76 -2.42 -1.25
CA ARG A 114 -2.98 -2.07 -0.50
C ARG A 114 -3.07 -0.58 -0.15
N ALA A 115 -1.93 0.09 0.03
CA ALA A 115 -1.90 1.55 0.16
C ALA A 115 -2.45 2.25 -1.09
N ALA A 116 -2.08 1.80 -2.29
CA ALA A 116 -2.64 2.31 -3.54
C ALA A 116 -4.13 1.96 -3.69
N ALA A 117 -4.54 0.73 -3.33
CA ALA A 117 -5.94 0.33 -3.36
C ALA A 117 -6.82 1.21 -2.45
N CYS A 118 -6.29 1.67 -1.30
CA CYS A 118 -6.99 2.63 -0.45
C CYS A 118 -7.21 3.97 -1.17
N VAL A 119 -6.25 4.45 -1.97
CA VAL A 119 -6.40 5.67 -2.76
C VAL A 119 -7.51 5.53 -3.79
N ALA A 120 -7.52 4.44 -4.56
CA ALA A 120 -8.58 4.17 -5.53
C ALA A 120 -9.96 4.07 -4.85
N ARG A 121 -10.04 3.39 -3.69
CA ARG A 121 -11.28 3.29 -2.92
C ARG A 121 -11.76 4.64 -2.40
N VAL A 122 -10.86 5.52 -1.97
CA VAL A 122 -11.22 6.88 -1.56
C VAL A 122 -11.75 7.70 -2.74
N ALA A 123 -11.16 7.55 -3.94
CA ALA A 123 -11.64 8.22 -5.14
C ALA A 123 -13.06 7.73 -5.52
N GLU A 124 -13.29 6.42 -5.48
CA GLU A 124 -14.59 5.80 -5.71
C GLU A 124 -15.65 6.32 -4.73
N LEU A 125 -15.35 6.35 -3.42
CA LEU A 125 -16.28 6.83 -2.39
C LEU A 125 -16.65 8.31 -2.58
N ARG A 126 -15.69 9.14 -3.02
CA ARG A 126 -15.94 10.56 -3.31
C ARG A 126 -16.81 10.74 -4.56
N ALA A 127 -16.59 9.94 -5.59
CA ALA A 127 -17.43 9.93 -6.78
C ALA A 127 -18.87 9.53 -6.45
N VAL A 128 -19.07 8.50 -5.61
CA VAL A 128 -20.41 8.13 -5.11
C VAL A 128 -21.08 9.29 -4.39
N ALA A 129 -20.35 9.99 -3.51
CA ALA A 129 -20.90 11.13 -2.78
C ALA A 129 -21.26 12.33 -3.69
N ALA A 130 -20.56 12.49 -4.80
CA ALA A 130 -20.79 13.54 -5.80
C ALA A 130 -21.89 13.17 -6.83
N GLY A 131 -22.30 11.89 -6.90
CA GLY A 131 -23.22 11.40 -7.93
C GLY A 131 -22.56 11.15 -9.29
N ASP A 132 -21.23 10.97 -9.31
CA ASP A 132 -20.43 10.71 -10.51
C ASP A 132 -20.34 9.20 -10.83
N ASP A 133 -19.74 8.87 -11.98
CA ASP A 133 -19.42 7.48 -12.36
C ASP A 133 -18.28 6.91 -11.49
N ALA A 134 -18.66 6.34 -10.35
CA ALA A 134 -17.72 5.73 -9.40
C ALA A 134 -16.90 4.59 -10.01
N GLY A 135 -17.45 3.83 -10.96
CA GLY A 135 -16.75 2.76 -11.65
C GLY A 135 -15.64 3.32 -12.54
N GLY A 136 -15.98 4.30 -13.39
CA GLY A 136 -15.00 4.98 -14.24
C GLY A 136 -13.88 5.66 -13.45
N VAL A 137 -14.22 6.32 -12.33
CA VAL A 137 -13.22 6.95 -11.44
C VAL A 137 -12.29 5.93 -10.79
N ALA A 138 -12.83 4.78 -10.36
CA ALA A 138 -12.02 3.70 -9.80
C ALA A 138 -11.05 3.12 -10.85
N ASP A 139 -11.52 2.89 -12.08
CA ASP A 139 -10.70 2.39 -13.18
C ASP A 139 -9.58 3.37 -13.56
N GLU A 140 -9.89 4.67 -13.66
CA GLU A 140 -8.89 5.71 -13.91
C GLU A 140 -7.85 5.80 -12.78
N ALA A 141 -8.29 5.68 -11.53
CA ALA A 141 -7.40 5.65 -10.37
C ALA A 141 -6.47 4.44 -10.43
N VAL A 142 -6.96 3.25 -10.81
CA VAL A 142 -6.13 2.05 -10.99
C VAL A 142 -5.05 2.29 -12.05
N VAL A 143 -5.40 2.87 -13.20
CA VAL A 143 -4.42 3.18 -14.26
C VAL A 143 -3.36 4.17 -13.77
N THR A 144 -3.80 5.26 -13.14
CA THR A 144 -2.90 6.31 -12.60
C THR A 144 -1.97 5.75 -11.53
N LEU A 145 -2.48 4.99 -10.56
CA LEU A 145 -1.71 4.43 -9.45
C LEU A 145 -0.77 3.31 -9.92
N ALA A 146 -1.17 2.51 -10.91
CA ALA A 146 -0.26 1.60 -11.58
C ALA A 146 0.85 2.40 -12.29
N GLY A 147 0.49 3.56 -12.85
CA GLY A 147 1.33 4.64 -13.39
C GLY A 147 2.50 5.07 -12.49
N LEU A 148 2.26 5.12 -11.19
CA LEU A 148 3.23 5.56 -10.18
C LEU A 148 4.20 4.45 -9.72
N ALA A 149 3.92 3.18 -10.02
CA ALA A 149 4.76 2.05 -9.65
C ALA A 149 6.04 1.99 -10.53
N ALA A 150 7.01 2.85 -10.24
CA ALA A 150 8.28 2.91 -10.96
C ALA A 150 9.14 1.64 -10.73
N PRO A 151 10.08 1.30 -11.64
CA PRO A 151 11.06 0.25 -11.39
C PRO A 151 11.81 0.46 -10.07
N PRO A 152 12.11 -0.60 -9.30
CA PRO A 152 11.87 -2.02 -9.58
C PRO A 152 10.49 -2.57 -9.15
N VAL A 153 9.51 -1.76 -8.73
CA VAL A 153 8.23 -2.25 -8.14
C VAL A 153 7.50 -3.30 -9.01
N PRO A 154 7.33 -3.11 -10.34
CA PRO A 154 6.71 -4.14 -11.18
C PRO A 154 7.51 -5.45 -11.22
N ALA A 155 8.83 -5.35 -11.23
CA ALA A 155 9.71 -6.52 -11.22
C ALA A 155 9.64 -7.28 -9.89
N VAL A 156 9.54 -6.57 -8.76
CA VAL A 156 9.33 -7.17 -7.43
C VAL A 156 8.00 -7.91 -7.39
N LEU A 157 6.91 -7.30 -7.85
CA LEU A 157 5.59 -7.94 -7.88
C LEU A 157 5.58 -9.21 -8.73
N ARG A 158 6.26 -9.21 -9.88
CA ARG A 158 6.36 -10.38 -10.76
C ARG A 158 7.04 -11.59 -10.10
N ARG A 159 7.78 -11.42 -9.00
CA ARG A 159 8.36 -12.52 -8.22
C ARG A 159 7.36 -13.19 -7.27
N TYR A 160 6.19 -12.57 -7.04
CA TYR A 160 5.11 -13.14 -6.24
C TYR A 160 3.99 -13.69 -7.13
N PRO A 161 3.25 -14.71 -6.67
CA PRO A 161 1.99 -15.11 -7.28
C PRO A 161 1.03 -13.89 -7.37
N PRO A 162 0.16 -13.83 -8.40
CA PRO A 162 -0.83 -12.77 -8.53
C PRO A 162 -1.71 -12.61 -7.29
N ALA A 163 -2.18 -11.39 -7.04
CA ALA A 163 -3.14 -11.13 -5.97
C ALA A 163 -4.39 -12.02 -6.14
N PRO A 164 -4.92 -12.59 -5.05
CA PRO A 164 -6.14 -13.39 -5.15
C PRO A 164 -7.32 -12.46 -5.42
N ALA A 165 -8.21 -12.89 -6.32
CA ALA A 165 -9.48 -12.19 -6.52
C ALA A 165 -10.23 -12.10 -5.18
N GLY A 166 -10.49 -10.87 -4.76
CA GLY A 166 -11.20 -10.56 -3.53
C GLY A 166 -12.72 -10.62 -3.68
N ARG A 167 -13.43 -10.65 -2.54
CA ARG A 167 -14.90 -10.51 -2.47
C ARG A 167 -15.36 -9.16 -1.89
N HIS A 168 -14.40 -8.27 -1.63
CA HIS A 168 -14.65 -6.95 -1.03
C HIS A 168 -13.94 -5.88 -1.87
N PRO A 169 -14.48 -4.64 -1.94
CA PRO A 169 -14.01 -3.61 -2.88
C PRO A 169 -12.50 -3.38 -2.83
N LEU A 170 -11.92 -3.31 -1.62
CA LEU A 170 -10.48 -3.08 -1.47
C LEU A 170 -9.62 -4.22 -2.05
N ALA A 171 -10.09 -5.46 -1.96
CA ALA A 171 -9.38 -6.62 -2.48
C ALA A 171 -9.56 -6.77 -4.01
N GLU A 172 -10.71 -6.35 -4.55
CA GLU A 172 -10.93 -6.20 -5.99
C GLU A 172 -9.98 -5.15 -6.58
N LEU A 173 -9.92 -3.97 -5.98
CA LEU A 173 -8.98 -2.90 -6.36
C LEU A 173 -7.52 -3.33 -6.25
N THR A 174 -7.15 -4.08 -5.20
CA THR A 174 -5.80 -4.65 -5.06
C THR A 174 -5.47 -5.60 -6.22
N SER A 175 -6.45 -6.41 -6.65
CA SER A 175 -6.28 -7.36 -7.77
C SER A 175 -6.19 -6.64 -9.11
N ALA A 176 -7.02 -5.61 -9.33
CA ALA A 176 -6.98 -4.76 -10.51
C ALA A 176 -5.64 -4.02 -10.63
N LEU A 177 -5.13 -3.46 -9.52
CA LEU A 177 -3.80 -2.84 -9.45
C LEU A 177 -2.69 -3.85 -9.74
N ASP A 178 -2.76 -5.07 -9.21
CA ASP A 178 -1.74 -6.11 -9.47
C ASP A 178 -1.67 -6.44 -10.97
N ALA A 179 -2.82 -6.63 -11.61
CA ALA A 179 -2.90 -6.85 -13.05
C ALA A 179 -2.33 -5.65 -13.84
N ALA A 180 -2.76 -4.43 -13.50
CA ALA A 180 -2.34 -3.20 -14.17
C ALA A 180 -0.83 -2.94 -14.04
N VAL A 181 -0.24 -3.13 -12.85
CA VAL A 181 1.20 -2.94 -12.63
C VAL A 181 2.02 -4.00 -13.36
N ARG A 182 1.58 -5.26 -13.36
CA ARG A 182 2.29 -6.35 -14.05
C ARG A 182 2.33 -6.18 -15.57
N ALA A 183 1.31 -5.56 -16.15
CA ALA A 183 1.23 -5.27 -17.58
C ALA A 183 2.21 -4.17 -18.05
N ARG A 184 2.83 -3.42 -17.12
CA ARG A 184 3.83 -2.39 -17.45
C ARG A 184 5.19 -3.06 -17.67
N VAL A 185 5.70 -2.95 -18.90
CA VAL A 185 6.99 -3.51 -19.34
C VAL A 185 8.11 -2.59 -18.91
#